data_AF-A0AAV0TFN4-F1
#
_entry.id   AF-A0AAV0TFN4-F1
#
_cell.length_a   1.000
_cell.length_b   1.000
_cell.length_c   1.000
_cell.angle_alpha   90.00
_cell.angle_beta   90.00
_cell.angle_gamma   90.00
#
_symmetry.space_group_name_H-M   'P 1'
#
loop_
_entity.id
_entity.type
_entity.pdbx_description
1 polymer ?
#
loop_
_entity_poly.entity_id
_entity_poly.type
_entity_poly.pdbx_seq_one_letter_code
_entity_poly.pdbx_strand_id
1 'polypeptide(L)'
;MFLPLRCVQKYAWPKSYNSASFITVFLGANDAVLEHGPDKAQYVSLQEYRANLQKILQPLQPLLAPHGQVLLITPPCIINSMRHNDLSNASAKYAKVCVDLASAENVPVLDLHTCFNADEHVR
;
A
#
# COMPACT_ATOMS: atom_id res chain seq x y z
N MET A 1 20.96 -5.09 36.01
CA MET A 1 19.98 -3.98 35.95
C MET A 1 19.56 -3.83 34.50
N PHE A 2 18.45 -4.44 34.10
CA PHE A 2 17.89 -4.37 32.74
C PHE A 2 16.49 -3.78 32.85
N LEU A 3 16.27 -2.61 32.26
CA LEU A 3 14.93 -2.08 32.01
C LEU A 3 14.45 -2.65 30.67
N PRO A 4 13.35 -3.41 30.62
CA PRO A 4 12.76 -3.76 29.34
C PRO A 4 12.12 -2.51 28.74
N LEU A 5 12.43 -2.24 27.47
CA LEU A 5 11.76 -1.26 26.63
C LEU A 5 10.26 -1.56 26.65
N ARG A 6 9.50 -0.71 27.36
CA ARG A 6 8.05 -0.67 27.23
C ARG A 6 7.75 -0.09 25.85
N CYS A 7 7.51 -0.98 24.89
CA CYS A 7 6.78 -0.60 23.69
C CYS A 7 5.51 0.13 24.14
N VAL A 8 5.32 1.32 23.61
CA VAL A 8 4.35 2.32 24.06
C VAL A 8 2.94 1.79 23.81
N GLN A 9 2.41 1.04 24.78
CA GLN A 9 1.00 0.68 24.87
C GLN A 9 0.23 1.86 25.49
N LYS A 10 0.42 3.06 24.92
CA LYS A 10 -0.05 4.34 25.49
C LYS A 10 -1.20 4.98 24.71
N TYR A 11 -1.70 4.32 23.68
CA TYR A 11 -2.93 4.70 22.98
C TYR A 11 -3.89 3.51 22.92
N ALA A 12 -4.36 3.07 24.08
CA ALA A 12 -5.64 2.38 24.14
C ALA A 12 -6.70 3.44 23.81
N TRP A 13 -7.06 3.56 22.54
CA TRP A 13 -8.19 4.39 22.15
C TRP A 13 -9.44 3.88 22.90
N PRO A 14 -10.20 4.75 23.57
CA PRO A 14 -11.47 4.36 24.17
C PRO A 14 -12.33 3.67 23.09
N LYS A 15 -12.83 2.47 23.38
CA LYS A 15 -13.64 1.64 22.46
C LYS A 15 -14.89 2.33 21.91
N SER A 16 -15.22 3.53 22.39
CA SER A 16 -16.49 4.21 22.15
C SER A 16 -16.43 5.41 21.21
N TYR A 17 -15.29 5.81 20.62
CA TYR A 17 -15.26 7.10 19.90
C TYR A 17 -14.58 7.24 18.54
N ASN A 18 -13.88 6.26 17.95
CA ASN A 18 -13.29 6.47 16.61
C ASN A 18 -13.27 5.20 15.78
N SER A 19 -14.45 4.77 15.36
CA SER A 19 -14.56 3.82 14.27
C SER A 19 -14.53 4.61 12.95
N ALA A 20 -13.56 4.32 12.08
CA ALA A 20 -13.40 5.08 10.85
C ALA A 20 -14.55 4.75 9.89
N SER A 21 -15.23 5.76 9.35
CA SER A 21 -16.23 5.55 8.30
C SER A 21 -15.59 5.24 6.95
N PHE A 22 -14.33 5.62 6.74
CA PHE A 22 -13.61 5.36 5.51
C PHE A 22 -12.09 5.32 5.76
N ILE A 23 -11.41 4.33 5.20
CA ILE A 23 -9.96 4.20 5.25
C ILE A 23 -9.45 4.00 3.83
N THR A 24 -8.41 4.72 3.45
CA THR A 24 -7.66 4.45 2.22
C THR A 24 -6.31 3.85 2.56
N VAL A 25 -5.89 2.84 1.80
CA VAL A 25 -4.55 2.27 1.86
C VAL A 25 -3.88 2.53 0.53
N PHE A 26 -2.84 3.35 0.53
CA PHE A 26 -2.14 3.78 -0.67
C PHE A 26 -0.62 3.65 -0.47
N LEU A 27 -0.11 2.43 -0.68
CA LEU A 27 1.28 2.04 -0.41
C LEU A 27 1.84 1.22 -1.57
N GLY A 28 3.17 1.12 -1.67
CA GLY A 28 3.87 0.31 -2.68
C GLY A 28 4.77 1.10 -3.64
N ALA A 29 4.73 2.43 -3.61
CA ALA A 29 5.62 3.24 -4.44
C ALA A 29 7.09 3.09 -3.99
N ASN A 30 7.35 3.07 -2.69
CA ASN A 30 8.71 2.91 -2.16
C ASN A 30 9.20 1.46 -2.33
N ASP A 31 8.30 0.49 -2.14
CA ASP A 31 8.53 -0.94 -2.26
C ASP A 31 9.02 -1.35 -3.66
N ALA A 32 8.58 -0.64 -4.69
CA ALA A 32 8.82 -0.93 -6.11
C ALA A 32 10.14 -0.35 -6.66
N VAL A 33 11.07 0.09 -5.80
CA VAL A 33 12.41 0.48 -6.22
C VAL A 33 13.22 -0.71 -6.76
N LEU A 34 14.30 -0.45 -7.50
CA LEU A 34 15.19 -1.50 -7.98
C LEU A 34 15.87 -2.26 -6.82
N GLU A 35 15.84 -3.60 -6.90
CA GLU A 35 16.47 -4.50 -5.93
C GLU A 35 17.98 -4.27 -5.75
N HIS A 36 18.67 -3.84 -6.80
CA HIS A 36 20.11 -3.55 -6.77
C HIS A 36 20.44 -2.07 -7.02
N GLY A 37 19.44 -1.19 -6.85
CA GLY A 37 19.59 0.24 -7.04
C GLY A 37 20.14 0.99 -5.82
N PRO A 38 20.32 2.33 -5.93
CA PRO A 38 20.77 3.18 -4.83
C PRO A 38 19.81 3.15 -3.63
N ASP A 39 18.51 2.97 -3.90
CA ASP A 39 17.46 2.95 -2.88
C ASP A 39 17.07 1.53 -2.43
N LYS A 40 17.89 0.50 -2.68
CA LYS A 40 17.58 -0.92 -2.42
C LYS A 40 17.11 -1.24 -0.99
N ALA A 41 17.39 -0.36 -0.01
CA ALA A 41 16.91 -0.52 1.36
C ALA A 41 15.36 -0.42 1.47
N GLN A 42 14.70 0.18 0.48
CA GLN A 42 13.23 0.25 0.40
C GLN A 42 12.62 -0.87 -0.43
N TYR A 43 13.44 -1.68 -1.12
CA TYR A 43 12.94 -2.76 -1.96
C TYR A 43 12.20 -3.80 -1.13
N VAL A 44 11.02 -4.18 -1.59
CA VAL A 44 10.23 -5.27 -1.01
C VAL A 44 9.82 -6.20 -2.14
N SER A 45 10.11 -7.50 -2.03
CA SER A 45 9.69 -8.46 -3.07
C SER A 45 8.17 -8.46 -3.28
N LEU A 46 7.67 -8.83 -4.47
CA LEU A 46 6.22 -8.87 -4.74
C LEU A 46 5.44 -9.77 -3.76
N GLN A 47 6.04 -10.89 -3.36
CA GLN A 47 5.44 -11.80 -2.38
C GLN A 47 5.30 -11.14 -1.00
N GLU A 48 6.36 -10.46 -0.56
CA GLU A 48 6.37 -9.76 0.71
C GLU A 48 5.45 -8.54 0.69
N TYR A 49 5.41 -7.78 -0.40
CA TYR A 49 4.48 -6.68 -0.60
C TYR A 49 3.03 -7.13 -0.45
N ARG A 50 2.64 -8.24 -1.11
CA ARG A 50 1.29 -8.84 -0.96
C ARG A 50 1.02 -9.21 0.50
N ALA A 51 1.95 -9.90 1.15
CA ALA A 51 1.79 -10.33 2.53
C ALA A 51 1.70 -9.15 3.50
N ASN A 52 2.47 -8.09 3.27
CA ASN A 52 2.46 -6.89 4.09
C ASN A 52 1.15 -6.11 3.93
N LEU A 53 0.66 -5.93 2.69
CA LEU A 53 -0.66 -5.34 2.47
C LEU A 53 -1.78 -6.15 3.12
N GLN A 54 -1.74 -7.49 3.02
CA GLN A 54 -2.74 -8.34 3.66
C GLN A 54 -2.74 -8.17 5.19
N LYS A 55 -1.54 -8.15 5.81
CA LYS A 55 -1.38 -7.89 7.25
C LYS A 55 -1.86 -6.50 7.67
N ILE A 56 -1.81 -5.52 6.77
CA ILE A 56 -2.36 -4.17 6.99
C ILE A 56 -3.88 -4.19 6.87
N LEU A 57 -4.46 -4.87 5.89
CA LEU A 57 -5.89 -4.85 5.61
C LEU A 57 -6.72 -5.62 6.66
N GLN A 58 -6.26 -6.80 7.09
CA GLN A 58 -7.03 -7.68 7.99
C GLN A 58 -7.42 -7.00 9.32
N PRO A 59 -6.54 -6.24 10.00
CA PRO A 59 -6.90 -5.56 11.24
C PRO A 59 -7.79 -4.32 11.05
N LEU A 60 -7.98 -3.81 9.82
CA LEU A 60 -8.77 -2.60 9.59
C LEU A 60 -10.26 -2.87 9.64
N GLN A 61 -10.74 -4.02 9.15
CA GLN A 61 -12.18 -4.32 9.11
C GLN A 61 -12.85 -4.22 10.49
N PRO A 62 -12.29 -4.78 11.59
CA PRO A 62 -12.89 -4.66 12.91
C PRO A 62 -12.84 -3.25 13.52
N LEU A 63 -12.07 -2.33 12.92
CA LEU A 63 -11.91 -0.95 13.39
C LEU A 63 -12.85 0.03 12.67
N LEU A 64 -13.55 -0.41 11.63
CA LEU A 64 -14.48 0.42 10.87
C LEU A 64 -15.77 0.70 11.65
N ALA A 65 -16.40 1.85 11.33
CA ALA A 65 -17.74 2.17 11.80
C ALA A 65 -18.77 1.21 11.19
N PRO A 66 -20.01 1.15 11.71
CA PRO A 66 -21.11 0.58 10.95
C PRO A 66 -21.15 1.19 9.54
N HIS A 67 -21.14 0.35 8.51
CA HIS A 67 -21.04 0.75 7.09
C HIS A 67 -19.71 1.42 6.68
N GLY A 68 -18.67 1.37 7.52
CA GLY A 68 -17.36 1.86 7.15
C GLY A 68 -16.73 1.03 6.03
N GLN A 69 -15.91 1.67 5.21
CA GLN A 69 -15.30 1.03 4.04
C GLN A 69 -13.78 1.21 4.03
N VAL A 70 -13.09 0.24 3.43
CA VAL A 70 -11.68 0.35 3.07
C VAL A 70 -11.60 0.47 1.55
N LEU A 71 -10.76 1.36 1.05
CA LEU A 71 -10.40 1.47 -0.37
C LEU A 71 -8.89 1.24 -0.50
N LEU A 72 -8.51 0.23 -1.27
CA LEU A 72 -7.13 0.04 -1.67
C LEU A 72 -6.85 0.92 -2.90
N ILE A 73 -5.68 1.55 -2.96
CA ILE A 73 -5.28 2.36 -4.11
C ILE A 73 -3.96 1.81 -4.63
N THR A 74 -3.92 1.46 -5.91
CA THR A 74 -2.70 0.92 -6.54
C THR A 74 -1.58 1.97 -6.51
N PRO A 75 -0.32 1.59 -6.21
CA PRO A 75 0.81 2.52 -6.24
C PRO A 75 0.88 3.21 -7.63
N PRO A 76 1.17 4.52 -7.69
CA PRO A 76 1.24 5.22 -8.96
C PRO A 76 2.51 4.80 -9.73
N CYS A 77 2.55 5.07 -11.03
CA CYS A 77 3.80 4.97 -11.79
C CYS A 77 4.86 5.87 -11.16
N ILE A 78 6.02 5.29 -10.84
CA ILE A 78 7.17 6.06 -10.40
C ILE A 78 7.84 6.64 -11.65
N ILE A 79 7.24 7.70 -12.21
CA ILE A 79 7.86 8.49 -13.28
C ILE A 79 8.84 9.43 -12.61
N ASN A 80 10.03 8.93 -12.29
CA ASN A 80 11.07 9.79 -11.77
C ASN A 80 11.97 10.18 -12.94
N SER A 81 11.79 11.40 -13.48
CA SER A 81 12.64 11.96 -14.53
C SER A 81 14.12 12.09 -14.11
N MET A 82 14.39 12.01 -12.81
CA MET A 82 15.75 11.90 -12.24
C MET A 82 16.28 10.45 -12.18
N ARG A 83 15.42 9.43 -12.34
CA ARG A 83 15.78 8.00 -12.43
C ARG A 83 15.71 7.53 -13.88
N HIS A 84 16.51 8.17 -14.74
CA HIS A 84 16.67 7.77 -16.14
C HIS A 84 16.77 6.23 -16.25
N ASN A 85 15.88 5.64 -17.05
CA ASN A 85 15.65 4.20 -17.33
C ASN A 85 14.74 3.35 -16.41
N ASP A 86 14.15 3.87 -15.32
CA ASP A 86 13.32 3.06 -14.39
C ASP A 86 11.80 3.05 -14.67
N LEU A 87 11.37 3.44 -15.87
CA LEU A 87 9.93 3.56 -16.17
C LEU A 87 9.18 2.22 -16.35
N SER A 88 9.84 1.07 -16.49
CA SER A 88 9.28 0.12 -17.46
C SER A 88 8.47 -1.08 -16.97
N ASN A 89 8.55 -1.58 -15.73
CA ASN A 89 7.79 -2.81 -15.37
C ASN A 89 7.55 -3.07 -13.88
N ALA A 90 8.36 -2.47 -12.99
CA ALA A 90 8.26 -2.75 -11.57
C ALA A 90 6.90 -2.27 -11.02
N SER A 91 6.59 -0.97 -11.11
CA SER A 91 5.33 -0.40 -10.60
C SER A 91 4.08 -1.11 -11.12
N ALA A 92 4.07 -1.53 -12.39
CA ALA A 92 2.97 -2.28 -12.98
C ALA A 92 2.74 -3.65 -12.30
N LYS A 93 3.81 -4.35 -11.91
CA LYS A 93 3.71 -5.60 -11.16
C LYS A 93 3.16 -5.38 -9.75
N TYR A 94 3.57 -4.32 -9.05
CA TYR A 94 3.01 -4.00 -7.73
C TYR A 94 1.55 -3.56 -7.84
N ALA A 95 1.20 -2.73 -8.82
CA ALA A 95 -0.20 -2.39 -9.11
C ALA A 95 -1.06 -3.63 -9.35
N LYS A 96 -0.57 -4.58 -10.17
CA LYS A 96 -1.25 -5.85 -10.38
C LYS A 96 -1.42 -6.66 -9.08
N VAL A 97 -0.37 -6.79 -8.27
CA VAL A 97 -0.44 -7.50 -6.99
C VAL A 97 -1.46 -6.83 -6.05
N CYS A 98 -1.53 -5.50 -6.07
CA CYS A 98 -2.48 -4.70 -5.30
C CYS A 98 -3.92 -5.01 -5.71
N VAL A 99 -4.23 -5.00 -7.02
CA VAL A 99 -5.55 -5.38 -7.57
C VAL A 99 -5.90 -6.84 -7.25
N ASP A 100 -4.97 -7.77 -7.48
CA ASP A 100 -5.17 -9.20 -7.23
C ASP A 100 -5.40 -9.49 -5.73
N LEU A 101 -4.81 -8.70 -4.83
CA LEU A 101 -5.05 -8.80 -3.39
C LEU A 101 -6.41 -8.21 -3.02
N ALA A 102 -6.77 -7.05 -3.56
CA ALA A 102 -8.07 -6.42 -3.32
C ALA A 102 -9.23 -7.35 -3.68
N SER A 103 -9.13 -8.03 -4.83
CA SER A 103 -10.10 -9.05 -5.25
C SER A 103 -10.15 -10.24 -4.29
N ALA A 104 -9.01 -10.68 -3.75
CA ALA A 104 -8.95 -11.82 -2.83
C ALA A 104 -9.51 -11.49 -1.43
N GLU A 105 -9.32 -10.27 -0.95
CA GLU A 105 -9.81 -9.79 0.35
C GLU A 105 -11.22 -9.16 0.25
N ASN A 106 -11.82 -9.14 -0.96
CA ASN A 106 -13.10 -8.50 -1.24
C ASN A 106 -13.15 -7.02 -0.80
N VAL A 107 -12.08 -6.28 -1.08
CA VAL A 107 -11.93 -4.84 -0.78
C VAL A 107 -11.99 -4.05 -2.09
N PRO A 108 -12.73 -2.94 -2.16
CA PRO A 108 -12.69 -2.03 -3.31
C PRO A 108 -11.27 -1.57 -3.64
N VAL A 109 -10.96 -1.44 -4.94
CA VAL A 109 -9.67 -0.91 -5.41
C VAL A 109 -9.85 0.22 -6.41
N LEU A 110 -9.06 1.28 -6.25
CA LEU A 110 -8.87 2.33 -7.25
C LEU A 110 -7.54 2.08 -7.97
N ASP A 111 -7.62 1.64 -9.23
CA ASP A 111 -6.46 1.37 -10.09
C ASP A 111 -5.94 2.66 -10.75
N LEU A 112 -5.33 3.53 -9.95
CA LEU A 112 -4.68 4.75 -10.43
C LEU A 112 -3.55 4.47 -11.42
N HIS A 113 -2.85 3.35 -11.28
CA HIS A 113 -1.76 2.99 -12.18
C HIS A 113 -2.27 2.86 -13.62
N THR A 114 -3.35 2.10 -13.82
CA THR A 114 -3.96 1.95 -15.15
C THR A 114 -4.55 3.28 -15.62
N CYS A 115 -5.20 4.07 -14.76
CA CYS A 115 -5.73 5.38 -15.13
C CYS A 115 -4.65 6.32 -15.71
N PHE A 116 -3.50 6.45 -15.03
CA PHE A 116 -2.46 7.39 -15.47
C PHE A 116 -1.65 6.92 -16.68
N ASN A 117 -1.55 5.61 -16.92
CA ASN A 117 -0.90 5.10 -18.13
C ASN A 117 -1.84 5.05 -19.35
N ALA A 118 -3.16 5.05 -19.15
CA ALA A 118 -4.12 5.13 -20.26
C ALA A 118 -4.08 6.50 -20.97
N ASP A 119 -3.75 7.57 -20.23
CA ASP A 119 -3.67 8.95 -20.75
C ASP A 119 -2.39 9.27 -21.54
N GLU A 120 -1.43 8.34 -21.67
CA GLU A 120 -0.21 8.55 -22.46
C GLU A 120 -0.43 8.56 -23.98
N HIS A 121 -1.66 8.30 -24.47
CA HIS A 121 -2.03 8.46 -25.89
C HIS A 121 -2.44 9.90 -26.29
N VAL A 122 -2.31 10.89 -25.39
CA VAL A 122 -2.67 12.31 -25.64
C VAL A 122 -1.47 13.27 -25.53
N ARG A 123 -0.23 12.79 -25.70
CA ARG A 123 0.96 13.66 -25.75
C ARG A 123 1.76 13.48 -27.02
#